data_AF-E7GTR3-F1
#
_entry.id   AF-E7GTR3-F1
#
_cell.length_a   1.000
_cell.length_b   1.000
_cell.length_c   1.000
_cell.angle_alpha   90.00
_cell.angle_beta   90.00
_cell.angle_gamma   90.00
#
_symmetry.space_group_name_H-M   'P 1'
#
loop_
_entity.id
_entity.type
_entity.pdbx_description
1 polymer ?
#
loop_
_entity_poly.entity_id
_entity_poly.type
_entity_poly.pdbx_seq_one_letter_code
_entity_poly.pdbx_strand_id
1 'polypeptide(L)'
;MAAKIVTEKSEIARLTKIYKNLPPNKFAVAQGLIVQAARLRVRLNQLWEDIQENGETERFTQSEKTEPYERERPAARLFTSTDKNYQAIIKQLNELTPPSSNEGKLKELMKDG
;
A
#
# COMPACT_ATOMS: atom_id res chain seq x y z
N MET A 1 20.26 -12.12 1.24
CA MET A 1 20.24 -10.75 0.69
C MET A 1 19.31 -9.92 1.55
N ALA A 2 19.78 -8.82 2.16
CA ALA A 2 18.87 -7.91 2.86
C ALA A 2 17.84 -7.38 1.86
N ALA A 3 16.55 -7.48 2.18
CA ALA A 3 15.50 -6.92 1.34
C ALA A 3 15.75 -5.41 1.18
N LYS A 4 15.77 -4.92 -0.05
CA LYS A 4 16.07 -3.51 -0.35
C LYS A 4 14.97 -2.64 0.28
N ILE A 5 15.34 -1.74 1.19
CA ILE A 5 14.40 -0.84 1.87
C ILE A 5 13.65 -0.02 0.81
N VAL A 6 12.32 -0.06 0.85
CA VAL A 6 11.46 0.74 -0.03
C VAL A 6 11.43 2.16 0.52
N THR A 7 11.91 3.11 -0.28
CA THR A 7 11.84 4.56 0.01
C THR A 7 10.81 5.21 -0.89
N GLU A 8 10.28 6.38 -0.48
CA GLU A 8 9.35 7.15 -1.31
C GLU A 8 9.94 7.43 -2.69
N LYS A 9 11.21 7.84 -2.75
CA LYS A 9 11.92 8.11 -4.00
C LYS A 9 12.01 6.88 -4.90
N SER A 10 12.33 5.72 -4.32
CA SER A 10 12.40 4.47 -5.09
C SER A 10 11.04 4.03 -5.63
N GLU A 11 9.98 4.25 -4.85
CA GLU A 11 8.63 3.83 -5.21
C GLU A 11 8.00 4.79 -6.23
N ILE A 12 8.24 6.10 -6.09
CA ILE A 12 7.91 7.09 -7.13
C ILE A 12 8.58 6.68 -8.44
N ALA A 13 9.88 6.42 -8.44
CA ALA A 13 10.60 6.02 -9.65
C ALA A 13 10.04 4.73 -10.28
N ARG A 14 9.67 3.75 -9.45
CA ARG A 14 9.04 2.49 -9.89
C ARG A 14 7.69 2.75 -10.57
N LEU A 15 6.79 3.47 -9.90
CA LEU A 15 5.43 3.73 -10.41
C LEU A 15 5.47 4.65 -11.63
N THR A 16 6.31 5.70 -11.64
CA THR A 16 6.54 6.55 -12.81
C THR A 16 6.96 5.73 -14.03
N LYS A 17 7.83 4.72 -13.86
CA LYS A 17 8.23 3.82 -14.95
C LYS A 17 7.08 2.95 -15.45
N ILE A 18 6.22 2.47 -14.55
CA ILE A 18 5.04 1.65 -14.89
C ILE A 18 4.05 2.46 -15.74
N TYR A 19 3.75 3.69 -15.32
CA TYR A 19 2.73 4.54 -15.95
C TYR A 19 3.29 5.53 -17.00
N LYS A 20 4.55 5.38 -17.42
CA LYS A 20 5.24 6.34 -18.32
C LYS A 20 4.58 6.55 -19.69
N ASN A 21 3.79 5.58 -20.15
CA ASN A 21 3.16 5.60 -21.47
C ASN A 21 1.73 6.20 -21.46
N LEU A 22 1.28 6.75 -20.32
CA LEU A 22 0.00 7.44 -20.26
C LEU A 22 0.01 8.70 -21.15
N PRO A 23 -1.13 9.04 -21.79
CA PRO A 23 -1.28 10.33 -22.47
C PRO A 23 -0.93 11.50 -21.54
N PRO A 24 -0.33 12.60 -22.04
CA PRO A 24 0.20 13.69 -21.19
C PRO A 24 -0.78 14.20 -20.12
N ASN A 25 -2.04 14.41 -20.49
CA ASN A 25 -3.08 14.87 -19.54
C ASN A 25 -3.38 13.84 -18.44
N LYS A 26 -3.40 12.54 -18.78
CA LYS A 26 -3.59 11.47 -17.78
C LYS A 26 -2.35 11.28 -16.92
N PHE A 27 -1.17 11.45 -17.49
CA PHE A 27 0.09 11.33 -16.76
C PHE A 27 0.26 12.45 -15.71
N ALA A 28 -0.16 13.68 -16.03
CA ALA A 28 -0.18 14.78 -15.06
C ALA A 28 -1.04 14.46 -13.82
N VAL A 29 -2.23 13.87 -14.02
CA VAL A 29 -3.07 13.40 -12.90
C VAL A 29 -2.40 12.25 -12.14
N ALA A 30 -1.80 11.30 -12.87
CA ALA A 30 -1.11 10.15 -12.28
C ALA A 30 0.09 10.56 -11.41
N GLN A 31 0.80 11.65 -11.72
CA GLN A 31 1.96 12.09 -10.92
C GLN A 31 1.60 12.36 -9.46
N GLY A 32 0.47 13.04 -9.21
CA GLY A 32 0.00 13.29 -7.84
C GLY A 32 -0.33 11.98 -7.11
N LEU A 33 -1.04 11.08 -7.79
CA LEU A 33 -1.39 9.75 -7.27
C LEU A 33 -0.16 8.88 -6.98
N ILE A 34 0.85 8.92 -7.85
CA ILE A 34 2.11 8.18 -7.69
C ILE A 34 2.85 8.62 -6.43
N VAL A 35 2.95 9.93 -6.19
CA VAL A 35 3.61 10.46 -5.00
C VAL A 35 2.88 10.02 -3.73
N GLN A 36 1.54 10.07 -3.73
CA GLN A 36 0.76 9.63 -2.58
C GLN A 36 0.84 8.11 -2.35
N ALA A 37 0.75 7.30 -3.42
CA ALA A 37 0.94 5.86 -3.33
C ALA A 37 2.30 5.50 -2.72
N ALA A 38 3.36 6.21 -3.10
CA ALA A 38 4.70 5.98 -2.57
C ALA A 38 4.82 6.28 -1.08
N ARG A 39 4.23 7.39 -0.60
CA ARG A 39 4.17 7.73 0.82
C ARG A 39 3.40 6.69 1.63
N LEU A 40 2.24 6.27 1.12
CA LEU A 40 1.44 5.24 1.78
C LEU A 40 2.17 3.90 1.81
N ARG A 41 2.90 3.54 0.74
CA ARG A 41 3.68 2.30 0.68
C ARG A 41 4.76 2.23 1.75
N VAL A 42 5.49 3.33 1.97
CA VAL A 42 6.49 3.43 3.05
C VAL A 42 5.82 3.36 4.41
N ARG A 43 4.73 4.12 4.61
CA ARG A 43 3.98 4.13 5.87
C ARG A 43 3.42 2.74 6.22
N LEU A 44 2.94 1.97 5.24
CA LEU A 44 2.45 0.60 5.45
C LEU A 44 3.54 -0.31 5.99
N ASN A 45 4.78 -0.21 5.48
CA ASN A 45 5.89 -1.00 6.02
C ASN A 45 6.19 -0.64 7.48
N GLN A 46 6.22 0.65 7.82
CA GLN A 46 6.46 1.11 9.19
C GLN A 46 5.37 0.63 10.16
N LEU A 47 4.10 0.75 9.75
CA LEU A 47 2.97 0.28 10.55
C LEU A 47 2.98 -1.24 10.70
N TRP A 48 3.37 -1.96 9.65
CA TRP A 48 3.51 -3.42 9.71
C TRP A 48 4.62 -3.84 10.67
N GLU A 49 5.78 -3.19 10.62
CA GLU A 49 6.88 -3.43 11.55
C GLU A 49 6.44 -3.23 13.01
N ASP A 50 5.74 -2.14 13.33
CA ASP A 50 5.18 -1.93 14.68
C ASP A 50 4.17 -3.00 15.08
N ILE A 51 3.28 -3.41 14.16
CA ILE A 51 2.27 -4.45 14.45
C ILE A 51 2.94 -5.80 14.68
N GLN A 52 3.99 -6.14 13.94
CA GLN A 52 4.73 -7.39 14.13
C GLN A 52 5.44 -7.43 15.49
N GLU A 53 5.94 -6.29 15.96
CA GLU A 53 6.64 -6.19 17.24
C GLU A 53 5.68 -6.13 18.43
N ASN A 54 4.61 -5.34 18.33
CA ASN A 54 3.78 -4.93 19.46
C ASN A 54 2.35 -5.50 19.41
N GLY A 55 2.01 -6.26 18.36
CA GLY A 55 0.68 -6.84 18.16
C GLY A 55 -0.36 -5.84 17.64
N GLU A 56 -1.55 -6.34 17.32
CA GLU A 56 -2.68 -5.51 16.85
C GLU A 56 -3.55 -5.00 18.01
N THR A 57 -3.47 -5.65 19.16
CA THR A 57 -4.24 -5.34 20.36
C THR A 57 -3.32 -5.13 21.55
N GLU A 58 -3.82 -4.39 22.54
CA GLU A 58 -3.13 -4.17 23.81
C GLU A 58 -4.11 -4.30 24.98
N ARG A 59 -3.59 -4.68 26.16
CA ARG A 59 -4.35 -4.61 27.41
C ARG A 59 -4.44 -3.17 27.87
N PHE A 60 -5.67 -2.71 28.13
CA PHE A 60 -5.94 -1.37 28.58
C PHE A 60 -6.88 -1.40 29.78
N THR A 61 -6.65 -0.50 30.72
CA THR A 61 -7.60 -0.21 31.80
C THR A 61 -7.88 1.28 31.86
N GLN A 62 -9.13 1.65 32.13
CA GLN A 62 -9.56 3.04 32.25
C GLN A 62 -9.13 3.67 33.59
N SER A 63 -8.98 2.85 34.64
CA SER A 63 -8.54 3.28 35.96
C SER A 63 -8.01 2.09 36.76
N GLU A 64 -7.28 2.35 37.84
CA GLU A 64 -6.79 1.31 38.76
C GLU A 64 -7.90 0.41 39.34
N LYS A 65 -9.16 0.88 39.32
CA LYS A 65 -10.33 0.16 39.87
C LYS A 65 -11.10 -0.63 38.82
N THR A 66 -10.65 -0.63 37.56
CA THR A 66 -11.37 -1.28 36.45
C THR A 66 -10.53 -2.43 35.90
N GLU A 67 -11.16 -3.59 35.70
CA GLU A 67 -10.48 -4.74 35.11
C GLU A 67 -9.95 -4.43 33.70
N PRO A 68 -8.69 -4.76 33.39
CA PRO A 68 -8.12 -4.55 32.07
C PRO A 68 -8.81 -5.40 30.99
N TYR A 69 -9.06 -4.80 29.83
CA TYR A 69 -9.62 -5.46 28.65
C TYR A 69 -8.72 -5.28 27.43
N GLU A 70 -8.92 -6.08 26.40
CA GLU A 70 -8.21 -5.93 25.12
C GLU A 70 -8.85 -4.84 24.27
N ARG A 71 -8.01 -3.97 23.72
CA ARG A 71 -8.43 -2.98 22.73
C ARG A 71 -7.54 -3.02 21.50
N GLU A 72 -8.10 -2.60 20.37
CA GLU A 72 -7.33 -2.37 19.14
C GLU A 72 -6.30 -1.24 19.36
N ARG A 73 -5.05 -1.48 18.94
CA ARG A 73 -4.01 -0.46 18.94
C ARG A 73 -4.23 0.53 17.78
N PRO A 74 -3.94 1.83 17.96
CA PRO A 74 -4.06 2.81 16.88
C PRO A 74 -3.28 2.46 15.61
N ALA A 75 -2.13 1.77 15.74
CA ALA A 75 -1.32 1.33 14.61
C ALA A 75 -2.07 0.34 13.69
N ALA A 76 -2.79 -0.63 14.24
CA ALA A 76 -3.60 -1.60 13.48
C ALA A 76 -4.73 -0.91 12.68
N ARG A 77 -5.43 0.03 13.34
CA ARG A 77 -6.47 0.82 12.69
C ARG A 77 -5.92 1.73 11.58
N LEU A 78 -4.76 2.34 11.82
CA LEU A 78 -4.07 3.18 10.84
C LEU A 78 -3.56 2.33 9.66
N PHE A 79 -3.07 1.13 9.90
CA PHE A 79 -2.65 0.21 8.84
C PHE A 79 -3.82 -0.10 7.92
N THR A 80 -4.95 -0.52 8.48
CA THR A 80 -6.15 -0.88 7.70
C THR A 80 -6.66 0.28 6.84
N SER A 81 -6.71 1.49 7.39
CA SER A 81 -7.14 2.68 6.64
C SER A 81 -6.12 3.12 5.57
N THR A 82 -4.83 3.04 5.89
CA THR A 82 -3.74 3.34 4.95
C THR A 82 -3.75 2.34 3.78
N ASP A 83 -3.96 1.06 4.06
CA ASP A 83 -3.96 0.00 3.04
C ASP A 83 -5.13 0.16 2.08
N LYS A 84 -6.34 0.41 2.60
CA LYS A 84 -7.52 0.71 1.77
C LYS A 84 -7.28 1.90 0.84
N ASN A 85 -6.68 2.98 1.36
CA ASN A 85 -6.37 4.17 0.56
C ASN A 85 -5.30 3.87 -0.51
N TYR A 86 -4.27 3.09 -0.16
CA TYR A 86 -3.24 2.66 -1.10
C TYR A 86 -3.86 1.83 -2.23
N GLN A 87 -4.67 0.82 -1.91
CA GLN A 87 -5.37 0.00 -2.89
C GLN A 87 -6.26 0.83 -3.82
N ALA A 88 -6.99 1.81 -3.28
CA ALA A 88 -7.83 2.71 -4.06
C ALA A 88 -7.02 3.55 -5.06
N ILE A 89 -5.87 4.10 -4.65
CA ILE A 89 -4.98 4.86 -5.53
C ILE A 89 -4.40 3.96 -6.63
N ILE A 90 -3.94 2.75 -6.29
CA ILE A 90 -3.42 1.80 -7.28
C ILE A 90 -4.50 1.42 -8.29
N LYS A 91 -5.75 1.22 -7.84
CA LYS A 91 -6.89 0.97 -8.74
C LYS A 91 -7.13 2.15 -9.69
N GLN A 92 -7.17 3.38 -9.18
CA GLN A 92 -7.33 4.58 -10.01
C GLN A 92 -6.20 4.72 -11.05
N LEU A 93 -4.94 4.47 -10.65
CA LEU A 93 -3.81 4.48 -11.57
C LEU A 93 -3.94 3.42 -12.67
N ASN A 94 -4.41 2.22 -12.33
CA ASN A 94 -4.65 1.16 -13.31
C ASN A 94 -5.78 1.51 -14.28
N GLU A 95 -6.86 2.14 -13.80
CA GLU A 95 -7.99 2.60 -14.64
C GLU A 95 -7.59 3.70 -15.63
N LEU A 96 -6.55 4.49 -15.33
CA LEU A 96 -5.99 5.46 -16.29
C LEU A 96 -5.25 4.78 -17.44
N THR A 97 -4.76 3.55 -17.21
CA THR A 97 -3.96 2.80 -18.16
C THR A 97 -4.90 2.07 -19.14
N PRO A 98 -4.67 2.14 -20.46
CA PRO A 98 -5.44 1.33 -21.39
C PRO A 98 -5.28 -0.16 -21.03
N PRO A 99 -6.31 -1.00 -21.26
CA PRO A 99 -6.18 -2.44 -21.04
C PRO A 99 -4.94 -2.96 -21.75
N SER A 100 -4.07 -3.64 -21.01
CA SER A 100 -2.78 -4.06 -21.52
C SER A 100 -2.94 -4.96 -22.75
N SER A 101 -2.33 -4.60 -23.87
CA SER A 101 -2.24 -5.47 -25.07
C SER A 101 -1.35 -6.70 -24.84
N ASN A 102 -0.61 -6.73 -23.73
CA ASN A 102 0.17 -7.89 -23.33
C ASN A 102 -0.70 -8.84 -22.52
N GLU A 103 -1.15 -9.89 -23.18
CA GLU A 103 -1.58 -11.15 -22.57
C GLU A 103 -0.37 -11.76 -21.83
N GLY A 104 -0.10 -11.30 -20.62
CA GLY A 104 1.08 -11.73 -19.84
C GLY A 104 0.98 -13.17 -19.34
N LYS A 105 2.05 -13.63 -18.67
CA LYS A 105 2.27 -14.94 -18.01
C LYS A 105 1.06 -15.57 -17.30
N LEU A 106 0.06 -14.77 -16.93
CA LEU A 106 -1.22 -15.25 -16.41
C LEU A 106 -1.93 -16.19 -17.41
N LYS A 107 -1.90 -15.92 -18.73
CA LYS A 107 -2.47 -16.83 -19.73
C LYS A 107 -1.69 -18.13 -19.90
N GLU A 108 -0.38 -18.13 -19.68
CA GLU A 108 0.43 -19.37 -19.68
C GLU A 108 0.06 -20.25 -18.49
N LEU A 109 -0.09 -19.67 -17.30
CA LEU A 109 -0.51 -20.40 -16.09
C LEU A 109 -1.95 -20.95 -16.18
N MET A 110 -2.81 -20.29 -16.95
CA MET A 110 -4.20 -20.72 -17.18
C MET A 110 -4.34 -21.78 -18.28
N LYS A 111 -3.27 -22.15 -18.98
CA LYS A 111 -3.29 -23.23 -19.98
C LYS A 111 -2.98 -24.61 -19.41
N ASP A 112 -2.43 -24.67 -18.19
CA ASP A 112 -1.99 -25.89 -17.54
C ASP A 112 -2.96 -26.40 -16.45
N GLY A 113 -4.20 -25.88 -16.42
CA GLY A 113 -5.28 -26.33 -15.53
C GLY A 113 -6.50 -26.79 -16.32
#